data_AF-A0A7V2JJR1-F1
#
_entry.id   AF-A0A7V2JJR1-F1
#
_cell.length_a   1.000
_cell.length_b   1.000
_cell.length_c   1.000
_cell.angle_alpha   90.00
_cell.angle_beta   90.00
_cell.angle_gamma   90.00
#
_symmetry.space_group_name_H-M   'P 1'
#
loop_
_entity.id
_entity.type
_entity.pdbx_description
1 polymer ?
#
loop_
_entity_poly.entity_id
_entity_poly.type
_entity_poly.pdbx_seq_one_letter_code
_entity_poly.pdbx_strand_id
1 'polypeptide(L)'
;MAQNKDTDIAVVGIGSLFPGAKTTREFWRNILNKVQVLQEIPRHRWDWRIYFDEDRDAPDRIYSKWGGFIPDIPFDPLDYGIPPNTLKSIDPGQLMALEVARQTLEDAGAFEKGFDKENTSVFIGSTMGMAELGQRLTARVE
;
A
#
# COMPACT_ATOMS: atom_id res chain seq x y z
N MET A 1 -15.58 31.02 26.36
CA MET A 1 -14.27 30.51 25.94
C MET A 1 -14.27 29.02 26.21
N ALA A 2 -14.33 28.18 25.18
CA ALA A 2 -14.35 26.74 25.34
C ALA A 2 -12.97 26.29 25.84
N GLN A 3 -12.96 25.61 26.98
CA GLN A 3 -11.76 25.04 27.58
C GLN A 3 -11.29 23.91 26.66
N ASN A 4 -10.12 24.08 26.02
CA ASN A 4 -9.49 23.04 25.24
C ASN A 4 -9.06 21.93 26.21
N LYS A 5 -9.91 20.92 26.40
CA LYS A 5 -9.50 19.68 27.07
C LYS A 5 -8.65 18.94 26.05
N ASP A 6 -7.34 18.92 26.29
CA ASP A 6 -6.44 17.98 25.64
C ASP A 6 -7.02 16.59 25.87
N THR A 7 -7.67 16.05 24.84
CA THR A 7 -8.33 14.75 24.87
C THR A 7 -7.34 13.75 24.32
N ASP A 8 -7.03 12.72 25.09
CA ASP A 8 -6.13 11.67 24.63
C ASP A 8 -6.72 10.95 23.41
N ILE A 9 -5.86 10.65 22.44
CA ILE A 9 -6.22 9.94 21.22
C ILE A 9 -5.71 8.51 21.30
N ALA A 10 -6.61 7.54 21.17
CA ALA A 10 -6.28 6.13 21.13
C ALA A 10 -6.19 5.61 19.69
N VAL A 11 -5.18 4.79 19.41
CA VAL A 11 -5.12 3.98 18.19
C VAL A 11 -5.83 2.65 18.49
N VAL A 12 -6.98 2.44 17.86
CA VAL A 12 -7.87 1.29 18.16
C VAL A 12 -7.91 0.22 17.08
N GLY A 13 -7.23 0.44 15.95
CA GLY A 13 -7.10 -0.55 14.89
C GLY A 13 -5.95 -0.21 13.94
N ILE A 14 -5.38 -1.23 13.29
CA ILE A 14 -4.25 -1.09 12.35
C ILE A 14 -4.33 -2.07 11.17
N GLY A 15 -4.50 -1.52 9.97
CA GLY A 15 -4.31 -2.23 8.70
C GLY A 15 -2.95 -1.91 8.10
N SER A 16 -2.35 -2.87 7.39
CA SER A 16 -1.10 -2.59 6.68
C SER A 16 -0.82 -3.56 5.53
N LEU A 17 -0.11 -3.05 4.54
CA LEU A 17 0.29 -3.78 3.36
C LEU A 17 1.74 -3.46 3.02
N PHE A 18 2.59 -4.48 3.00
CA PHE A 18 4.02 -4.35 2.81
C PHE A 18 4.57 -5.42 1.85
N PRO A 19 5.77 -5.22 1.28
CA PRO A 19 6.48 -6.30 0.59
C PRO A 19 6.61 -7.55 1.48
N GLY A 20 6.15 -8.69 0.96
CA GLY A 20 6.15 -9.96 1.69
C GLY A 20 5.16 -10.08 2.85
N ALA A 21 4.24 -9.13 3.03
CA ALA A 21 3.21 -9.18 4.09
C ALA A 21 1.91 -8.51 3.64
N LYS A 22 0.81 -9.29 3.61
CA LYS A 22 -0.53 -8.81 3.24
C LYS A 22 -1.33 -8.25 4.41
N THR A 23 -0.85 -8.47 5.64
CA THR A 23 -1.49 -8.00 6.87
C THR A 23 -0.46 -7.56 7.91
N THR A 24 -0.90 -6.78 8.89
CA THR A 24 -0.09 -6.33 10.04
C THR A 24 0.52 -7.50 10.82
N ARG A 25 -0.21 -8.62 10.96
CA ARG A 25 0.29 -9.81 11.66
C ARG A 25 1.42 -10.49 10.88
N GLU A 26 1.30 -10.56 9.56
CA GLU A 26 2.38 -11.11 8.72
C GLU A 26 3.61 -10.22 8.74
N PHE A 27 3.41 -8.90 8.68
CA PHE A 27 4.50 -7.94 8.77
C PHE A 27 5.26 -8.08 10.09
N TRP A 28 4.54 -8.16 11.21
CA TRP A 28 5.14 -8.37 12.52
C TRP A 28 5.92 -9.69 12.59
N ARG A 29 5.36 -10.78 12.05
CA ARG A 29 6.05 -12.07 11.96
C ARG A 29 7.33 -11.98 11.12
N ASN A 30 7.32 -11.23 10.03
CA ASN A 30 8.51 -11.03 9.19
C ASN A 30 9.61 -10.27 9.96
N ILE A 31 9.24 -9.24 10.74
CA ILE A 31 10.19 -8.53 11.61
C ILE A 31 10.83 -9.49 12.62
N LEU A 32 10.02 -10.24 13.36
CA LEU A 32 10.51 -11.17 14.38
C LEU A 32 11.45 -12.23 13.80
N ASN A 33 11.14 -12.72 12.60
CA ASN A 33 11.94 -13.73 11.90
C ASN A 33 13.05 -13.16 11.02
N LYS A 34 13.25 -11.83 11.00
CA LYS A 34 14.27 -11.15 10.19
C LYS A 34 14.20 -11.53 8.71
N VAL A 35 12.98 -11.62 8.17
CA VAL A 35 12.75 -12.04 6.77
C VAL A 35 13.25 -10.95 5.82
N GLN A 36 14.14 -11.32 4.90
CA GLN A 36 14.55 -10.43 3.80
C GLN A 36 13.48 -10.43 2.71
N VAL A 37 12.84 -9.28 2.50
CA VAL A 37 11.77 -9.11 1.50
C VAL A 37 12.21 -8.35 0.24
N LEU A 38 13.46 -7.87 0.24
CA LEU A 38 14.04 -7.22 -0.93
C LEU A 38 14.44 -8.28 -1.96
N GLN A 39 14.03 -8.04 -3.20
CA GLN A 39 14.31 -8.90 -4.34
C GLN A 39 14.72 -8.05 -5.54
N GLU A 40 15.29 -8.68 -6.56
CA GLU A 40 15.51 -7.98 -7.83
C GLU A 40 14.18 -7.56 -8.45
N ILE A 41 14.20 -6.48 -9.23
CA ILE A 41 13.03 -6.01 -9.98
C ILE A 41 12.48 -7.16 -10.84
N PRO A 42 11.21 -7.57 -10.63
CA PRO A 42 10.63 -8.66 -11.39
C PRO A 42 10.55 -8.34 -12.88
N ARG A 43 10.88 -9.31 -13.74
CA ARG A 43 10.88 -9.12 -15.21
C ARG A 43 9.54 -8.68 -15.79
N HIS A 44 8.43 -9.05 -15.15
CA HIS A 44 7.09 -8.64 -15.60
C HIS A 44 6.79 -7.15 -15.33
N ARG A 45 7.62 -6.46 -14.53
CA ARG A 45 7.55 -5.00 -14.33
C ARG A 45 8.28 -4.29 -15.47
N TRP A 46 9.57 -4.59 -15.64
CA TRP A 46 10.42 -4.16 -16.75
C TRP A 46 11.77 -4.91 -16.71
N ASP A 47 12.55 -4.84 -17.80
CA ASP A 47 13.88 -5.45 -17.85
C ASP A 47 14.97 -4.46 -17.42
N TRP A 48 15.30 -4.48 -16.12
CA TRP A 48 16.27 -3.56 -15.51
C TRP A 48 17.69 -3.68 -16.08
N ARG A 49 18.04 -4.84 -16.67
CA ARG A 49 19.36 -5.10 -17.25
C ARG A 49 19.68 -4.21 -18.44
N ILE A 50 18.67 -3.68 -19.13
CA ILE A 50 18.85 -2.76 -20.26
C ILE A 50 19.42 -1.42 -19.79
N TYR A 51 19.21 -1.07 -18.50
CA TYR A 51 19.53 0.23 -17.93
C TYR A 51 20.55 0.15 -16.79
N PHE A 52 21.06 -1.05 -16.47
CA PHE A 52 21.96 -1.24 -15.34
C PHE A 52 23.42 -1.01 -15.71
N ASP A 53 24.13 -0.33 -14.83
CA ASP A 53 25.58 -0.20 -14.83
C ASP A 53 26.08 -0.26 -13.38
N GLU A 54 27.23 -0.89 -13.15
CA GLU A 54 27.84 -0.91 -11.81
C GLU A 54 28.48 0.44 -11.46
N ASP A 55 28.86 1.23 -12.47
CA ASP A 55 29.32 2.60 -12.30
C ASP A 55 28.15 3.52 -11.95
N ARG A 56 28.23 4.16 -10.78
CA ARG A 56 27.19 5.04 -10.25
C ARG A 56 27.11 6.36 -11.01
N ASP A 57 28.18 6.72 -11.73
CA ASP A 57 28.30 7.94 -12.50
C ASP A 57 28.02 7.73 -14.00
N ALA A 58 27.67 6.49 -14.40
CA ALA A 58 27.33 6.19 -15.78
C ALA A 58 26.07 6.96 -16.21
N PRO A 59 26.14 7.73 -17.32
CA PRO A 59 25.01 8.54 -17.77
C PRO A 59 23.84 7.66 -18.21
N ASP A 60 22.61 8.07 -17.85
CA ASP A 60 21.36 7.39 -18.19
C ASP A 60 21.26 5.92 -17.71
N ARG A 61 21.99 5.57 -16.63
CA ARG A 61 22.00 4.24 -16.02
C ARG A 61 21.47 4.25 -14.58
N ILE A 62 21.04 3.07 -14.14
CA ILE A 62 20.73 2.78 -12.74
C ILE A 62 21.79 1.87 -12.15
N TYR A 63 22.18 2.12 -10.89
CA TYR A 63 23.16 1.30 -10.17
C TYR A 63 22.51 0.34 -9.16
N SER A 64 21.18 0.33 -9.04
CA SER A 64 20.45 -0.56 -8.14
C SER A 64 19.35 -1.33 -8.87
N LYS A 65 19.31 -2.63 -8.63
CA LYS A 65 18.32 -3.57 -9.17
C LYS A 65 17.36 -4.12 -8.12
N TRP A 66 17.51 -3.67 -6.87
CA TRP A 66 16.80 -4.22 -5.71
C TRP A 66 15.60 -3.35 -5.33
N GLY A 67 14.50 -3.99 -4.93
CA GLY A 67 13.31 -3.32 -4.44
C GLY A 67 12.44 -4.23 -3.57
N GLY A 68 11.55 -3.61 -2.80
CA GLY A 68 10.45 -4.29 -2.13
C GLY A 68 9.19 -4.12 -2.97
N PHE A 69 8.55 -5.23 -3.33
CA PHE A 69 7.37 -5.21 -4.19
C PHE A 69 6.17 -5.70 -3.39
N ILE A 70 5.10 -4.91 -3.41
CA ILE A 70 3.82 -5.33 -2.84
C ILE A 70 3.28 -6.47 -3.72
N PRO A 71 2.89 -7.61 -3.13
CA PRO A 71 2.32 -8.72 -3.88
C PRO A 71 0.96 -8.33 -4.47
N ASP A 72 0.54 -9.03 -5.52
CA ASP A 72 -0.80 -8.83 -6.08
C ASP A 72 -1.86 -9.09 -4.99
N ILE A 73 -2.78 -8.13 -4.90
CA ILE A 73 -3.85 -8.13 -3.93
C ILE A 73 -5.11 -8.57 -4.66
N PRO A 74 -5.77 -9.67 -4.23
CA PRO A 74 -7.09 -9.98 -4.74
C PRO A 74 -8.02 -8.87 -4.25
N PHE A 75 -8.49 -8.03 -5.18
CA PHE A 75 -9.42 -6.95 -4.91
C PHE A 75 -10.71 -7.28 -5.66
N ASP A 76 -11.77 -7.64 -4.94
CA ASP A 76 -13.09 -7.79 -5.56
C ASP A 76 -13.75 -6.41 -5.64
N PRO A 77 -13.88 -5.81 -6.83
CA PRO A 77 -14.47 -4.48 -6.95
C PRO A 77 -15.94 -4.44 -6.50
N LEU A 78 -16.65 -5.57 -6.51
CA LEU A 78 -18.04 -5.64 -6.09
C LEU A 78 -18.20 -5.43 -4.58
N ASP A 79 -17.22 -5.86 -3.78
CA ASP A 79 -17.20 -5.63 -2.32
C ASP A 79 -17.18 -4.13 -1.99
N TYR A 80 -16.69 -3.30 -2.92
CA TYR A 80 -16.57 -1.85 -2.78
C TYR A 80 -17.60 -1.08 -3.63
N GLY A 81 -18.54 -1.78 -4.28
CA GLY A 81 -19.53 -1.16 -5.16
C GLY A 81 -18.92 -0.55 -6.44
N ILE A 82 -17.73 -1.00 -6.84
CA ILE A 82 -17.02 -0.55 -8.02
C ILE A 82 -17.41 -1.44 -9.21
N PRO A 83 -17.87 -0.85 -10.34
CA PRO A 83 -18.12 -1.62 -11.56
C PRO A 83 -16.82 -2.26 -12.10
N PRO A 84 -16.78 -3.58 -12.40
CA PRO A 84 -15.56 -4.28 -12.80
C PRO A 84 -14.86 -3.68 -14.04
N ASN A 85 -15.62 -3.08 -14.95
CA ASN A 85 -15.09 -2.43 -16.16
C ASN A 85 -14.29 -1.16 -15.88
N THR A 86 -14.43 -0.56 -14.70
CA THR A 86 -13.71 0.67 -14.31
C THR A 86 -12.38 0.42 -13.63
N LEU A 87 -12.13 -0.82 -13.15
CA LEU A 87 -10.98 -1.16 -12.33
C LEU A 87 -9.63 -0.81 -12.99
N LYS A 88 -9.52 -1.02 -14.31
CA LYS A 88 -8.31 -0.73 -15.10
C LYS A 88 -7.97 0.76 -15.18
N SER A 89 -8.92 1.63 -14.88
CA SER A 89 -8.75 3.10 -14.90
C SER A 89 -8.54 3.69 -13.51
N ILE A 90 -8.66 2.89 -12.45
CA ILE A 90 -8.44 3.33 -11.08
C ILE A 90 -6.96 3.19 -10.75
N ASP A 91 -6.43 4.20 -10.08
CA ASP A 91 -5.07 4.17 -9.54
C ASP A 91 -4.95 3.02 -8.51
N PRO A 92 -4.02 2.05 -8.69
CA PRO A 92 -3.75 1.00 -7.70
C PRO A 92 -3.52 1.53 -6.29
N GLY A 93 -2.95 2.73 -6.13
CA GLY A 93 -2.80 3.43 -4.87
C GLY A 93 -4.11 3.63 -4.11
N GLN A 94 -5.18 3.97 -4.82
CA GLN A 94 -6.51 4.16 -4.24
C GLN A 94 -7.13 2.83 -3.82
N LEU A 95 -6.97 1.79 -4.63
CA LEU A 95 -7.45 0.44 -4.32
C LEU A 95 -6.74 -0.14 -3.08
N MET A 96 -5.42 0.07 -2.99
CA MET A 96 -4.64 -0.29 -1.81
C MET A 96 -5.08 0.47 -0.56
N ALA A 97 -5.39 1.76 -0.69
CA ALA A 97 -5.90 2.55 0.43
C ALA A 97 -7.24 2.02 0.95
N LEU A 98 -8.15 1.59 0.06
CA LEU A 98 -9.41 0.96 0.42
C LEU A 98 -9.19 -0.36 1.19
N GLU A 99 -8.29 -1.21 0.71
CA GLU A 99 -7.98 -2.48 1.39
C GLU A 99 -7.37 -2.24 2.78
N VAL A 100 -6.43 -1.31 2.92
CA VAL A 100 -5.84 -0.96 4.22
C VAL A 100 -6.88 -0.35 5.17
N ALA A 101 -7.79 0.49 4.66
CA ALA A 101 -8.90 1.03 5.45
C ALA A 101 -9.84 -0.09 5.91
N ARG A 102 -10.18 -1.04 5.05
CA ARG A 102 -10.98 -2.22 5.40
C ARG A 102 -10.33 -3.03 6.52
N GLN A 103 -9.04 -3.36 6.39
CA GLN A 103 -8.29 -4.08 7.43
C GLN A 103 -8.25 -3.30 8.75
N THR A 104 -8.08 -1.97 8.70
CA THR A 104 -8.05 -1.12 9.91
C THR A 104 -9.39 -1.12 10.63
N LEU A 105 -10.50 -1.01 9.88
CA LEU A 105 -11.85 -1.06 10.42
C LEU A 105 -12.21 -2.44 10.98
N GLU A 106 -11.72 -3.51 10.34
CA GLU A 106 -11.86 -4.88 10.82
C GLU A 106 -11.14 -5.08 12.16
N ASP A 107 -9.88 -4.67 12.26
CA ASP A 107 -9.07 -4.76 13.48
C ASP A 107 -9.68 -3.94 14.64
N ALA A 108 -10.29 -2.80 14.34
CA ALA A 108 -11.03 -1.99 15.32
C ALA A 108 -12.37 -2.61 15.76
N GLY A 109 -12.85 -3.66 15.08
CA GLY A 109 -14.18 -4.26 15.30
C GLY A 109 -15.32 -3.35 14.84
N ALA A 110 -15.06 -2.43 13.91
CA ALA A 110 -16.01 -1.41 13.49
C ALA A 110 -17.18 -1.97 12.67
N PHE A 111 -17.00 -3.11 12.01
CA PHE A 111 -18.08 -3.78 11.27
C PHE A 111 -19.15 -4.38 12.19
N GLU A 112 -18.77 -4.83 13.39
CA GLU A 112 -19.72 -5.39 14.36
C GLU A 112 -20.36 -4.30 15.23
N LYS A 113 -19.54 -3.35 15.71
CA LYS A 113 -19.98 -2.30 16.65
C LYS A 113 -20.66 -1.12 15.95
N GLY A 114 -20.38 -0.93 14.66
CA GLY A 114 -20.72 0.29 13.93
C GLY A 114 -19.87 1.49 14.37
N PHE A 115 -19.93 2.55 13.58
CA PHE A 115 -19.33 3.85 13.89
C PHE A 115 -20.11 4.97 13.19
N ASP A 116 -19.98 6.19 13.70
CA ASP A 116 -20.64 7.36 13.14
C ASP A 116 -19.95 7.80 11.84
N LYS A 117 -20.58 7.50 10.71
CA LYS A 117 -20.04 7.81 9.37
C LYS A 117 -19.99 9.32 9.09
N GLU A 118 -20.91 10.10 9.66
CA GLU A 118 -20.98 11.56 9.45
C GLU A 118 -19.91 12.29 10.27
N ASN A 119 -19.48 11.70 11.39
CA ASN A 119 -18.43 12.22 12.25
C ASN A 119 -17.09 11.49 12.10
N THR A 120 -16.85 10.83 10.96
CA THR A 120 -15.59 10.16 10.65
C THR A 120 -14.82 10.94 9.58
N SER A 121 -13.57 11.27 9.87
CA SER A 121 -12.67 11.93 8.92
C SER A 121 -11.57 10.97 8.45
N VAL A 122 -11.17 11.10 7.18
CA VAL A 122 -10.11 10.31 6.57
C VAL A 122 -8.98 11.24 6.13
N PHE A 123 -7.76 10.93 6.56
CA PHE A 123 -6.55 11.65 6.18
C PHE A 123 -5.62 10.67 5.46
N ILE A 124 -5.25 10.98 4.22
CA ILE A 124 -4.37 10.14 3.40
C ILE A 124 -3.14 10.95 3.01
N GLY A 125 -1.98 10.49 3.46
CA GLY A 125 -0.70 10.97 2.97
C GLY A 125 -0.36 10.26 1.66
N SER A 126 -0.25 11.01 0.57
CA SER A 126 0.25 10.51 -0.71
C SER A 126 1.31 11.45 -1.22
N THR A 127 2.48 10.91 -1.56
CA THR A 127 3.51 11.68 -2.27
C THR A 127 3.13 11.76 -3.74
N MET A 128 2.99 13.00 -4.22
CA MET A 128 2.67 13.33 -5.61
C MET A 128 3.66 12.67 -6.59
N GLY A 129 3.13 11.89 -7.52
CA GLY A 129 3.82 11.55 -8.76
C GLY A 129 4.91 10.49 -8.64
N MET A 130 4.51 9.24 -8.31
CA MET A 130 4.93 8.23 -9.26
C MET A 130 4.13 8.53 -10.52
N ALA A 131 4.78 9.02 -11.59
CA ALA A 131 4.16 9.05 -12.91
C ALA A 131 3.47 7.69 -13.17
N GLU A 132 2.49 7.62 -14.07
CA GLU A 132 1.77 6.37 -14.41
C GLU A 132 2.71 5.14 -14.52
N LEU A 133 3.94 5.36 -14.97
CA LEU A 133 5.05 4.41 -14.91
C LEU A 133 5.41 3.90 -13.49
N GLY A 134 5.70 4.77 -12.52
CA GLY A 134 6.09 4.35 -11.17
C GLY A 134 5.00 3.54 -10.45
N GLN A 135 3.72 3.85 -10.68
CA GLN A 135 2.61 3.06 -10.12
C GLN A 135 2.54 1.65 -10.74
N ARG A 136 2.61 1.54 -12.08
CA ARG A 136 2.69 0.24 -12.79
C ARG A 136 3.92 -0.58 -12.38
N LEU A 137 5.00 0.09 -12.00
CA LEU A 137 6.26 -0.50 -11.59
C LEU A 137 6.29 -0.94 -10.12
N THR A 138 5.46 -0.35 -9.25
CA THR A 138 5.48 -0.58 -7.79
C THR A 138 4.38 -1.52 -7.29
N ALA A 139 3.14 -1.40 -7.80
CA ALA A 139 2.02 -2.26 -7.42
C ALA A 139 1.17 -2.69 -8.63
N ARG A 140 0.46 -3.81 -8.50
CA ARG A 140 -0.56 -4.25 -9.46
C ARG A 140 -1.79 -4.73 -8.68
N VAL A 141 -2.94 -4.53 -9.30
CA VAL A 141 -4.21 -5.16 -8.93
C VAL A 141 -4.62 -5.95 -10.16
N GLU A 142 -4.85 -7.25 -10.00
CA GLU A 142 -5.36 -8.13 -11.07
C GLU A 142 -6.88 -8.19 -11.06
#